data_AF-A0A1S4B8M0-F1
#
_entry.id   AF-A0A1S4B8M0-F1
#
_cell.length_a   1.000
_cell.length_b   1.000
_cell.length_c   1.000
_cell.angle_alpha   90.00
_cell.angle_beta   90.00
_cell.angle_gamma   90.00
#
_symmetry.space_group_name_H-M   'P 1'
#
loop_
_entity.id
_entity.type
_entity.pdbx_description
1 polymer ?
#
loop_
_entity_poly.entity_id
_entity_poly.type
_entity_poly.pdbx_seq_one_letter_code
_entity_poly.pdbx_strand_id
1 'polypeptide(L)'
;MALQWMILTYVVAAEAAVAILLTLPSPKAIKSRIVSLISLTLQPSLFIVPFAGFQLLDIYWKNEHRLMCTGEICTAAERDRYEKSIYKAQRNAILCLAACLLYWCIYRVCKYYKEIQSIEEVEKRLKDE
;
A
#
# COMPACT_ATOMS: atom_id res chain seq x y z
N MET A 1 9.43 4.09 -16.49
CA MET A 1 9.76 3.17 -15.37
C MET A 1 10.14 3.91 -14.08
N ALA A 2 11.23 4.69 -13.99
CA ALA A 2 11.66 5.28 -12.71
C ALA A 2 10.64 6.21 -12.02
N LEU A 3 9.95 7.07 -12.78
CA LEU A 3 8.94 8.00 -12.26
C LEU A 3 7.76 7.28 -11.58
N GLN A 4 7.27 6.18 -12.18
CA GLN A 4 6.17 5.38 -11.61
C GLN A 4 6.54 4.80 -10.25
N TRP A 5 7.77 4.31 -10.09
CA TRP A 5 8.27 3.78 -8.81
C TRP A 5 8.49 4.88 -7.76
N MET A 6 8.89 6.08 -8.18
CA MET A 6 8.98 7.23 -7.26
C MET A 6 7.59 7.63 -6.74
N ILE A 7 6.61 7.78 -7.64
CA ILE A 7 5.23 8.11 -7.26
C ILE A 7 4.68 7.05 -6.30
N LEU A 8 4.86 5.75 -6.60
CA LEU A 8 4.40 4.67 -5.73
C LEU A 8 5.08 4.73 -4.35
N THR A 9 6.37 5.07 -4.27
CA THR A 9 7.07 5.21 -2.99
C THR A 9 6.51 6.37 -2.17
N TYR A 10 6.19 7.51 -2.79
CA TYR A 10 5.53 8.63 -2.11
C TYR A 10 4.15 8.27 -1.60
N VAL A 11 3.36 7.52 -2.40
CA VAL A 11 2.05 7.02 -1.99
C VAL A 11 2.18 6.10 -0.77
N VAL A 12 3.09 5.12 -0.82
CA VAL A 12 3.35 4.21 0.32
C VAL A 12 3.79 4.98 1.56
N ALA A 13 4.65 6.00 1.41
CA ALA A 13 5.09 6.84 2.52
C ALA A 13 3.92 7.64 3.13
N ALA A 14 3.03 8.17 2.29
CA ALA A 14 1.83 8.87 2.75
C ALA A 14 0.87 7.91 3.47
N GLU A 15 0.63 6.71 2.93
CA GLU A 15 -0.17 5.68 3.59
C GLU A 15 0.41 5.26 4.94
N ALA A 16 1.74 5.06 5.01
CA ALA A 16 2.42 4.74 6.26
C ALA A 16 2.28 5.89 7.29
N ALA A 17 2.42 7.14 6.87
CA ALA A 17 2.19 8.30 7.74
C ALA A 17 0.75 8.35 8.27
N VAL A 18 -0.24 8.03 7.42
CA VAL A 18 -1.65 7.93 7.81
C VAL A 18 -1.86 6.78 8.80
N ALA A 19 -1.25 5.62 8.59
CA ALA A 19 -1.33 4.48 9.50
C ALA A 19 -0.70 4.81 10.88
N ILE A 20 0.42 5.54 10.90
CA ILE A 20 1.05 6.04 12.14
C ILE A 20 0.12 7.05 12.84
N LEU A 21 -0.47 7.98 12.09
CA LEU A 21 -1.39 8.97 12.63
C LEU A 21 -2.64 8.32 13.26
N LEU A 22 -3.15 7.24 12.65
CA LEU A 22 -4.29 6.47 13.16
C LEU A 22 -3.94 5.64 14.40
N THR A 23 -2.72 5.09 14.47
CA THR A 23 -2.25 4.29 15.61
C THR A 23 -1.90 5.13 16.83
N LEU A 24 -1.56 6.41 16.67
CA LEU A 24 -1.36 7.30 17.80
C LEU A 24 -2.66 7.51 18.62
N PRO A 25 -2.59 7.51 19.97
CA PRO A 25 -3.73 7.76 20.83
C PRO A 25 -4.09 9.25 20.83
N SER A 26 -4.83 9.70 19.82
CA SER A 26 -5.35 11.07 19.71
C SER A 26 -6.80 11.20 20.23
N PRO A 27 -7.23 12.43 20.62
CA PRO A 27 -8.57 12.70 21.16
C PRO A 27 -9.70 12.29 20.19
N LYS A 28 -10.79 11.72 20.73
CA LYS A 28 -11.94 11.18 19.96
C LYS A 28 -12.50 12.14 18.89
N ALA A 29 -12.58 13.44 19.19
CA ALA A 29 -13.11 14.46 18.27
C ALA A 29 -12.19 14.73 17.07
N ILE A 30 -10.87 14.58 17.25
CA ILE A 30 -9.88 14.74 16.18
C ILE A 30 -9.85 13.48 15.32
N LYS A 31 -9.92 12.29 15.96
CA LYS A 31 -10.00 11.01 15.26
C LYS A 31 -11.21 10.91 14.32
N SER A 32 -12.40 11.35 14.74
CA SER A 32 -13.59 11.28 13.87
C SER A 32 -13.46 12.15 12.61
N ARG A 33 -12.92 13.36 12.73
CA ARG A 33 -12.65 14.23 11.57
C ARG A 33 -11.59 13.64 10.66
N ILE A 34 -10.49 13.12 11.22
CA ILE A 34 -9.41 12.47 10.47
C ILE A 34 -9.92 11.23 9.74
N VAL A 35 -10.72 10.39 10.39
CA VAL A 35 -11.30 9.18 9.77
C VAL A 35 -12.29 9.52 8.67
N SER A 36 -13.09 10.58 8.84
CA SER A 36 -13.98 11.07 7.79
C SER A 36 -13.20 11.56 6.55
N LEU A 37 -12.17 12.39 6.77
CA LEU A 37 -11.29 12.87 5.70
C LEU A 37 -10.58 11.71 4.99
N ILE A 38 -9.97 10.80 5.76
CA ILE A 38 -9.28 9.63 5.21
C ILE A 38 -10.28 8.78 4.43
N SER A 39 -11.49 8.52 4.94
CA SER A 39 -12.47 7.71 4.21
C SER A 39 -12.88 8.34 2.88
N LEU A 40 -12.92 9.66 2.77
CA LEU A 40 -13.22 10.37 1.53
C LEU A 40 -12.06 10.27 0.54
N THR A 41 -10.81 10.34 1.03
CA THR A 41 -9.59 10.17 0.22
C THR A 41 -9.29 8.70 -0.11
N LEU A 42 -9.77 7.76 0.69
CA LEU A 42 -9.54 6.33 0.52
C LEU A 42 -10.30 5.78 -0.70
N GLN A 43 -11.47 6.36 -0.99
CA GLN A 43 -12.32 5.96 -2.11
C GLN A 43 -11.66 6.18 -3.49
N PRO A 44 -11.01 7.33 -3.79
CA PRO A 44 -10.20 7.48 -5.01
C PRO A 44 -8.89 6.69 -4.97
N SER A 45 -8.36 6.38 -3.78
CA SER A 45 -7.14 5.56 -3.64
C SER A 45 -7.35 4.07 -3.95
N LEU A 46 -8.60 3.60 -4.20
CA LEU A 46 -8.87 2.26 -4.75
C LEU A 46 -8.10 1.99 -6.04
N PHE A 47 -7.72 3.03 -6.79
CA PHE A 47 -6.93 2.90 -8.02
C PHE A 47 -5.50 2.36 -7.79
N ILE A 48 -4.97 2.44 -6.56
CA ILE A 48 -3.66 1.88 -6.21
C ILE A 48 -3.64 0.35 -6.29
N VAL A 49 -4.75 -0.32 -5.98
CA VAL A 49 -4.84 -1.80 -6.04
C VAL A 49 -4.69 -2.35 -7.46
N PRO A 50 -5.49 -1.92 -8.47
CA PRO A 50 -5.29 -2.36 -9.84
C PRO A 50 -3.96 -1.87 -10.43
N PHE A 51 -3.47 -0.69 -10.03
CA PHE A 51 -2.16 -0.19 -10.45
C PHE A 51 -1.00 -1.06 -9.94
N ALA A 52 -1.03 -1.46 -8.66
CA ALA A 52 -0.06 -2.39 -8.09
C ALA A 52 -0.15 -3.77 -8.74
N GLY A 53 -1.37 -4.24 -9.04
CA GLY A 53 -1.59 -5.49 -9.78
C GLY A 53 -0.96 -5.46 -11.18
N PHE A 54 -1.14 -4.36 -11.92
CA PHE A 54 -0.53 -4.17 -13.23
C PHE A 54 1.00 -4.13 -13.15
N GLN A 55 1.59 -3.48 -12.14
CA GLN A 55 3.04 -3.46 -11.94
C GLN A 55 3.62 -4.81 -11.54
N LEU A 56 2.92 -5.59 -10.73
CA LEU A 56 3.31 -6.96 -10.41
C LEU A 56 3.28 -7.84 -11.67
N LEU A 57 2.26 -7.70 -12.51
CA LEU A 57 2.17 -8.41 -13.79
C LEU A 57 3.28 -8.01 -14.76
N ASP A 58 3.63 -6.72 -14.83
CA ASP A 58 4.77 -6.21 -15.62
C ASP A 58 6.11 -6.74 -15.12
N ILE A 59 6.30 -6.88 -13.79
CA ILE A 59 7.48 -7.52 -13.20
C ILE A 59 7.51 -9.01 -13.55
N TYR A 60 6.39 -9.71 -13.39
CA TYR A 60 6.28 -11.13 -13.70
C TYR A 60 6.59 -11.40 -15.17
N TRP A 61 5.98 -10.63 -16.07
CA TRP A 61 6.23 -10.72 -17.50
C TRP A 61 7.69 -10.47 -17.87
N LYS A 62 8.32 -9.45 -17.26
CA LYS A 62 9.76 -9.18 -17.45
C LYS A 62 10.66 -10.25 -16.87
N ASN A 63 10.22 -10.99 -15.86
CA ASN A 63 10.97 -12.12 -15.33
C ASN A 63 10.89 -13.33 -16.28
N GLU A 64 9.69 -13.63 -16.78
CA GLU A 64 9.43 -14.77 -17.65
C GLU A 64 10.10 -14.63 -19.03
N HIS A 65 10.08 -13.43 -19.63
CA HIS A 65 10.71 -13.19 -20.94
C HIS A 65 12.20 -12.85 -20.85
N ARG A 66 12.80 -12.99 -19.67
CA ARG A 66 14.23 -12.72 -19.52
C ARG A 66 15.03 -13.95 -19.95
N LEU A 67 15.95 -13.74 -20.90
CA LEU A 67 16.95 -14.74 -21.23
C LEU A 67 17.76 -15.07 -19.97
N MET A 68 17.48 -16.23 -19.40
CA MET A 68 18.22 -16.81 -18.28
C MET A 68 19.58 -17.24 -18.81
N CYS A 69 20.67 -16.70 -18.26
CA CYS A 69 22.00 -17.24 -18.50
C CYS A 69 22.12 -18.60 -17.79
N THR A 70 21.70 -19.68 -18.47
CA THR A 70 21.77 -21.06 -17.97
C THR A 70 23.00 -21.84 -18.45
N GLY A 71 23.92 -21.21 -19.18
CA GLY A 71 25.12 -21.87 -19.74
C GLY A 71 26.45 -21.30 -19.27
N GLU A 72 27.51 -22.12 -19.32
CA GLU A 72 28.92 -21.86 -18.93
C GLU A 72 29.61 -20.66 -19.62
N ILE A 73 28.91 -19.90 -20.45
CA ILE A 73 29.44 -18.85 -21.34
C ILE A 73 29.17 -17.44 -20.79
N CYS A 74 28.38 -17.30 -19.73
CA CYS A 74 27.99 -15.99 -19.21
C CYS A 74 29.15 -15.33 -18.45
N THR A 75 29.57 -14.13 -18.87
CA THR A 75 30.70 -13.43 -18.24
C THR A 75 30.32 -12.92 -16.84
N ALA A 76 31.29 -12.82 -15.91
CA ALA A 76 31.04 -12.39 -14.52
C ALA A 76 30.32 -11.03 -14.41
N ALA A 77 30.55 -10.13 -15.38
CA ALA A 77 29.86 -8.85 -15.47
C ALA A 77 28.37 -8.96 -15.85
N GLU A 78 27.96 -10.01 -16.55
CA GLU A 78 26.57 -10.28 -16.92
C GLU A 78 25.80 -10.90 -15.76
N ARG A 79 26.44 -11.74 -14.95
CA ARG A 79 25.88 -12.28 -13.70
C ARG A 79 25.60 -11.16 -12.68
N ASP A 80 26.55 -10.26 -12.44
CA ASP A 80 26.34 -9.11 -11.53
C ASP A 80 25.20 -8.19 -12.01
N ARG A 81 25.11 -7.96 -13.32
CA ARG A 81 24.03 -7.16 -13.92
C ARG A 81 22.67 -7.87 -13.76
N TYR A 82 22.64 -9.19 -13.85
CA TYR A 82 21.45 -10.02 -13.65
C TYR A 82 20.98 -10.00 -12.20
N GLU A 83 21.87 -10.20 -11.23
CA GLU A 83 21.54 -10.14 -9.81
C GLU A 83 21.00 -8.76 -9.41
N LYS A 84 21.67 -7.67 -9.81
CA LYS A 84 21.20 -6.29 -9.54
C LYS A 84 19.78 -6.03 -10.03
N SER A 85 19.43 -6.56 -11.21
CA SER A 85 18.08 -6.43 -11.75
C SER A 85 17.05 -7.32 -11.05
N ILE A 86 17.42 -8.50 -10.56
CA ILE A 86 16.54 -9.31 -9.70
C ILE A 86 16.27 -8.58 -8.39
N TYR A 87 17.31 -8.09 -7.71
CA TYR A 87 17.14 -7.32 -6.47
C TYR A 87 16.25 -6.09 -6.67
N LYS A 88 16.39 -5.41 -7.82
CA LYS A 88 15.51 -4.28 -8.19
C LYS A 88 14.06 -4.72 -8.37
N ALA A 89 13.81 -5.85 -9.04
CA ALA A 89 12.47 -6.39 -9.25
C ALA A 89 11.83 -6.86 -7.93
N GLN A 90 12.57 -7.57 -7.09
CA GLN A 90 12.11 -8.05 -5.79
C GLN A 90 11.76 -6.89 -4.85
N ARG A 91 12.61 -5.86 -4.76
CA ARG A 91 12.33 -4.65 -3.98
C ARG A 91 11.04 -3.97 -4.44
N ASN A 92 10.86 -3.89 -5.75
CA ASN A 92 9.68 -3.29 -6.37
C ASN A 92 8.40 -4.11 -6.08
N ALA A 93 8.49 -5.44 -6.12
CA ALA A 93 7.37 -6.32 -5.76
C ALA A 93 6.99 -6.20 -4.27
N ILE A 94 7.97 -6.16 -3.37
CA ILE A 94 7.75 -5.93 -1.93
C ILE A 94 7.04 -4.58 -1.72
N LEU A 95 7.44 -3.55 -2.46
CA LEU A 95 6.83 -2.22 -2.36
C LEU A 95 5.35 -2.23 -2.79
N CYS A 96 5.00 -2.95 -3.86
CA CYS A 96 3.60 -3.15 -4.27
C CYS A 96 2.78 -3.92 -3.22
N LEU A 97 3.33 -5.00 -2.66
CA LEU A 97 2.67 -5.78 -1.61
C LEU A 97 2.45 -4.94 -0.35
N ALA A 98 3.45 -4.15 0.06
CA ALA A 98 3.35 -3.25 1.20
C ALA A 98 2.26 -2.19 1.01
N ALA A 99 2.15 -1.60 -0.19
CA ALA A 99 1.08 -0.65 -0.52
C ALA A 99 -0.31 -1.28 -0.34
N CYS A 100 -0.52 -2.47 -0.92
CA CYS A 100 -1.80 -3.18 -0.80
C CYS A 100 -2.14 -3.53 0.66
N LEU A 101 -1.15 -3.96 1.45
CA LEU A 101 -1.33 -4.29 2.87
C LEU A 101 -1.66 -3.06 3.71
N LEU A 102 -0.94 -1.95 3.51
CA LEU A 102 -1.20 -0.70 4.22
C LEU A 102 -2.58 -0.15 3.90
N TYR A 103 -2.94 -0.12 2.61
CA TYR A 103 -4.28 0.25 2.17
C TYR A 103 -5.36 -0.60 2.86
N TRP A 104 -5.20 -1.93 2.89
CA TRP A 104 -6.12 -2.83 3.57
C TRP A 104 -6.23 -2.54 5.07
N CYS A 105 -5.11 -2.32 5.75
CA CYS A 105 -5.10 -1.97 7.16
C CYS A 105 -5.84 -0.66 7.44
N ILE A 106 -5.59 0.39 6.64
CA ILE A 106 -6.27 1.68 6.77
C ILE A 106 -7.77 1.52 6.53
N TYR A 107 -8.17 0.80 5.48
CA TYR A 107 -9.57 0.51 5.19
C TYR A 107 -10.28 -0.19 6.36
N ARG A 108 -9.65 -1.21 6.95
CA ARG A 108 -10.20 -1.92 8.11
C ARG A 108 -10.34 -1.00 9.32
N VAL A 109 -9.33 -0.22 9.64
CA VAL A 109 -9.36 0.73 10.77
C VAL A 109 -10.47 1.77 10.58
N CYS A 110 -10.61 2.35 9.39
CA CYS A 110 -11.67 3.30 9.08
C CYS A 110 -13.07 2.66 9.22
N LYS A 111 -13.26 1.43 8.74
CA LYS A 111 -14.52 0.70 8.88
C LYS A 111 -14.89 0.48 10.36
N TYR A 112 -13.94 -0.03 11.16
CA TYR A 112 -14.17 -0.25 12.58
C TYR A 112 -14.50 1.03 13.33
N TYR A 113 -13.80 2.13 13.01
CA TYR A 113 -14.05 3.40 13.68
C TYR A 113 -15.46 3.94 13.38
N LYS A 114 -15.93 3.80 12.13
CA LYS A 114 -17.31 4.17 11.76
C LYS A 114 -18.35 3.31 12.48
N GLU A 115 -18.11 2.00 12.58
CA GLU A 115 -18.99 1.10 13.32
C GLU A 115 -19.05 1.49 14.81
N ILE A 116 -17.92 1.74 15.46
CA ILE A 116 -17.85 2.20 16.86
C ILE A 116 -18.64 3.51 17.05
N GLN A 117 -18.45 4.49 16.16
CA GLN A 117 -19.18 5.76 16.25
C GLN A 117 -20.70 5.57 16.12
N SER A 118 -21.14 4.71 15.20
CA SER A 118 -22.57 4.42 15.03
C SER A 118 -23.18 3.78 16.28
N ILE A 119 -22.43 2.91 16.96
CA ILE A 119 -22.87 2.27 18.21
C ILE A 119 -22.91 3.27 19.36
N GLU A 120 -21.91 4.14 19.48
CA GLU A 120 -21.85 5.20 20.51
C GLU A 120 -23.00 6.23 20.34
N GLU A 121 -23.41 6.51 19.09
CA GLU A 121 -24.58 7.36 18.80
C GLU A 121 -25.90 6.68 19.15
N VAL A 122 -26.03 5.36 18.92
CA VAL A 122 -27.21 4.59 19.32
C VAL A 122 -27.32 4.53 20.84
N GLU A 123 -26.22 4.28 21.56
CA GLU A 123 -26.20 4.24 23.02
C GLU A 123 -26.63 5.57 23.64
N LYS A 124 -26.19 6.71 23.08
CA LYS A 124 -26.62 8.03 23.55
C LYS A 124 -28.12 8.23 23.38
N ARG A 125 -28.68 7.90 22.22
CA ARG A 125 -30.12 8.00 21.97
C ARG A 125 -30.94 7.17 22.95
N LEU A 126 -30.48 5.98 23.30
CA LEU A 126 -31.14 5.11 24.30
C LEU A 126 -31.01 5.60 25.75
N LYS A 127 -30.03 6.44 26.07
CA LYS A 127 -29.89 7.04 27.41
C LYS A 127 -30.68 8.34 27.58
N ASP A 128 -31.02 8.98 26.46
CA ASP A 128 -31.80 10.22 26.43
C ASP A 128 -33.33 9.94 26.45
N GLU A 129 -33.76 8.69 26.21
CA GLU A 129 -35.12 8.16 26.46
C GLU A 129 -35.25 7.56 27.88
#